data_AF-D7LDA5-F1
#
_entry.id   AF-D7LDA5-F1
#
_cell.length_a   1.000
_cell.length_b   1.000
_cell.length_c   1.000
_cell.angle_alpha   90.00
_cell.angle_beta   90.00
_cell.angle_gamma   90.00
#
_symmetry.space_group_name_H-M   'P 1'
#
loop_
_entity.id
_entity.type
_entity.pdbx_description
1 polymer ?
#
loop_
_entity_poly.entity_id
_entity_poly.type
_entity_poly.pdbx_seq_one_letter_code
_entity_poly.pdbx_strand_id
1 'polypeptide(L)'
;LFQRRHTLRMFSSFTTTNPYLMYNLIHNGSSLDDIDITSAIHYFDPAKEDEVIVRDRAFPMELRNTSLVGMSHGWGVFNVETGDGRHKAVYVSDFCNPCGSKTNPKIIPLHPMHPIGKPNITQLRLITNAAMTCSPDQSKDFVVAANCLGLEIHFFRPCGKTKNYSGLGFKTESHYFDQSKVMYSKKDQKFYTPSVGGHLLGFWDSCFEDLSCGFATFL
;
A
#
# COMPACT_ATOMS: atom_id res chain seq x y z
N LEU A 1 14.56 -1.98 23.25
CA LEU A 1 13.24 -1.57 22.70
C LEU A 1 13.50 -0.79 21.41
N PHE A 2 13.18 -1.36 20.25
CA PHE A 2 13.33 -0.68 18.96
C PHE A 2 11.97 -0.03 18.61
N GLN A 3 11.87 1.31 18.66
CA GLN A 3 10.63 2.02 18.35
C GLN A 3 10.69 2.55 16.92
N ARG A 4 9.98 1.90 15.98
CA ARG A 4 9.82 2.40 14.61
C ARG A 4 8.46 3.08 14.48
N ARG A 5 8.43 4.41 14.39
CA ARG A 5 7.19 5.19 14.21
C ARG A 5 6.88 5.35 12.72
N HIS A 6 5.73 4.85 12.29
CA HIS A 6 5.20 5.10 10.95
C HIS A 6 3.94 5.95 11.05
N THR A 7 4.03 7.24 10.71
CA THR A 7 2.86 8.11 10.58
C THR A 7 2.34 7.99 9.15
N LEU A 8 1.22 7.30 8.95
CA LEU A 8 0.58 7.16 7.65
C LEU A 8 -0.77 7.89 7.67
N ARG A 9 -0.96 8.82 6.74
CA ARG A 9 -2.27 9.46 6.55
C ARG A 9 -3.17 8.45 5.83
N MET A 10 -4.21 7.98 6.51
CA MET A 10 -5.20 7.06 5.93
C MET A 10 -6.36 7.84 5.30
N PHE A 11 -6.73 7.49 4.07
CA PHE A 11 -7.90 8.05 3.41
C PHE A 11 -8.91 6.93 3.16
N SER A 12 -10.05 7.03 3.85
CA SER A 12 -11.21 6.16 3.69
C SER A 12 -12.28 6.92 2.92
N SER A 13 -12.77 6.33 1.83
CA SER A 13 -14.01 6.75 1.17
C SER A 13 -15.17 6.08 1.91
N PHE A 14 -16.00 6.88 2.57
CA PHE A 14 -17.09 6.41 3.42
C PHE A 14 -18.13 5.59 2.63
N THR A 15 -18.34 4.36 3.08
CA THR A 15 -19.64 3.72 3.37
C THR A 15 -19.34 2.32 3.93
N THR A 16 -19.30 2.22 5.27
CA THR A 16 -19.14 1.01 6.10
C THR A 16 -17.92 0.14 5.81
N THR A 17 -16.79 0.34 6.49
CA THR A 17 -15.67 -0.61 6.59
C THR A 17 -14.54 -0.06 7.47
N ASN A 18 -14.30 -0.70 8.61
CA ASN A 18 -13.28 -0.38 9.62
C ASN A 18 -13.19 1.12 10.04
N PRO A 19 -13.89 1.55 11.11
CA PRO A 19 -13.87 2.95 11.56
C PRO A 19 -12.51 3.38 12.14
N TYR A 20 -11.59 2.44 12.36
CA TYR A 20 -10.39 2.67 13.15
C TYR A 20 -9.25 3.26 12.31
N LEU A 21 -8.70 4.38 12.77
CA LEU A 21 -7.53 5.03 12.21
C LEU A 21 -6.25 4.56 12.91
N MET A 22 -5.53 3.61 12.32
CA MET A 22 -4.17 3.25 12.73
C MET A 22 -3.25 4.48 12.69
N TYR A 23 -2.58 4.78 13.81
CA TYR A 23 -1.62 5.88 13.88
C TYR A 23 -0.27 5.48 14.50
N ASN A 24 -0.17 4.29 15.11
CA ASN A 24 1.09 3.83 15.68
C ASN A 24 1.20 2.30 15.65
N LEU A 25 2.42 1.82 15.41
CA LEU A 25 2.81 0.41 15.42
C LEU A 25 4.05 0.27 16.29
N ILE A 26 3.96 -0.56 17.32
CA ILE A 26 5.07 -0.81 18.25
C ILE A 26 5.41 -2.29 18.17
N HIS A 27 6.69 -2.60 17.95
CA HIS A 27 7.21 -3.96 18.00
C HIS A 27 7.86 -4.21 19.35
N ASN A 28 7.52 -5.35 19.96
CA ASN A 28 8.07 -5.84 21.22
C ASN A 28 8.95 -7.05 20.91
N GLY A 29 10.26 -6.87 21.05
CA GLY A 29 11.30 -7.86 20.81
C GLY A 29 12.67 -7.24 21.11
N SER A 30 13.70 -8.06 21.27
CA SER A 30 15.08 -7.57 21.39
C SER A 30 15.68 -7.18 20.03
N SER A 31 15.33 -7.92 18.97
CA SER A 31 15.70 -7.66 17.57
C SER A 31 14.52 -7.98 16.64
N LEU A 32 14.55 -7.42 15.42
CA LEU A 32 13.67 -7.87 14.32
C LEU A 32 13.99 -9.30 13.86
N ASP A 33 15.12 -9.86 14.26
CA ASP A 33 15.51 -11.25 13.96
C ASP A 33 14.93 -12.28 14.95
N ASP A 34 14.38 -11.84 16.08
CA ASP A 34 13.84 -12.76 17.11
C ASP A 34 12.62 -13.51 16.60
N ILE A 35 12.49 -14.81 16.87
CA ILE A 35 11.36 -15.61 16.36
C ILE A 35 10.02 -15.09 16.94
N ASP A 36 10.01 -14.68 18.21
CA ASP A 36 8.81 -14.35 18.97
C ASP A 36 8.55 -12.84 19.09
N ILE A 37 8.59 -12.11 17.98
CA ILE A 37 8.24 -10.69 17.99
C ILE A 37 6.73 -10.53 18.07
N THR A 38 6.29 -9.75 19.04
CA THR A 38 4.90 -9.31 19.12
C THR A 38 4.77 -7.83 18.79
N SER A 39 3.57 -7.38 18.46
CA SER A 39 3.30 -5.99 18.15
C SER A 39 2.04 -5.49 18.85
N ALA A 40 2.06 -4.21 19.23
CA ALA A 40 0.89 -3.46 19.61
C ALA A 40 0.56 -2.47 18.48
N ILE A 41 -0.68 -2.51 17.99
CA ILE A 41 -1.18 -1.59 16.97
C ILE A 41 -2.19 -0.66 17.63
N HIS A 42 -1.94 0.63 17.54
CA HIS A 42 -2.79 1.66 18.12
C HIS A 42 -3.65 2.27 17.01
N TYR A 43 -4.95 2.33 17.30
CA TYR A 43 -5.93 2.94 16.43
C TYR A 43 -6.70 4.01 17.20
N PHE A 44 -7.21 4.99 16.48
CA PHE A 44 -8.16 5.96 16.97
C PHE A 44 -9.55 5.62 16.38
N ASP A 45 -10.58 5.55 17.21
CA ASP A 45 -11.98 5.45 16.79
C ASP A 45 -12.59 6.85 16.71
N PRO A 46 -12.75 7.45 15.52
CA PRO A 46 -13.29 8.81 15.40
C PRO A 46 -14.75 8.93 15.83
N ALA A 47 -15.51 7.83 15.85
CA ALA A 47 -16.92 7.87 16.25
C ALA A 47 -17.08 7.87 17.78
N LYS A 48 -16.13 7.27 18.49
CA LYS A 48 -16.10 7.25 19.97
C LYS A 48 -15.10 8.23 20.58
N GLU A 49 -14.28 8.86 19.74
CA GLU A 49 -13.17 9.73 20.13
C GLU A 49 -12.20 9.05 21.13
N ASP A 50 -11.94 7.76 20.93
CA ASP A 50 -11.18 6.93 21.87
C ASP A 50 -10.05 6.14 21.19
N GLU A 51 -9.06 5.74 21.98
CA GLU A 51 -7.95 4.90 21.54
C GLU A 51 -8.28 3.42 21.69
N VAL A 52 -8.03 2.65 20.63
CA VAL A 52 -8.14 1.19 20.63
C VAL A 52 -6.75 0.60 20.41
N ILE A 53 -6.28 -0.21 21.35
CA ILE A 53 -4.96 -0.86 21.27
C ILE A 53 -5.14 -2.36 21.08
N VAL A 54 -4.66 -2.87 19.95
CA VAL A 54 -4.60 -4.32 19.69
C VAL A 54 -3.21 -4.82 20.06
N ARG A 55 -3.10 -5.55 21.17
CA ARG A 55 -1.86 -6.08 21.74
C ARG A 55 -1.59 -7.53 21.33
N ASP A 56 -0.35 -7.94 21.52
CA ASP A 56 0.12 -9.32 21.42
C ASP A 56 -0.14 -9.95 20.04
N ARG A 57 -0.03 -9.14 18.97
CA ARG A 57 -0.03 -9.68 17.61
C ARG A 57 1.32 -10.26 17.27
N ALA A 58 1.38 -11.52 16.86
CA ALA A 58 2.59 -12.10 16.30
C ALA A 58 2.98 -11.32 15.03
N PHE A 59 4.22 -10.83 14.98
CA PHE A 59 4.71 -10.09 13.83
C PHE A 59 5.27 -11.06 12.78
N PRO A 60 4.68 -11.15 11.58
CA PRO A 60 5.08 -12.14 10.59
C PRO A 60 6.52 -11.97 10.13
N MET A 61 7.20 -13.09 9.91
CA MET A 61 8.60 -13.07 9.47
C MET A 61 8.76 -12.37 8.12
N GLU A 62 7.78 -12.56 7.24
CA GLU A 62 7.68 -11.98 5.91
C GLU A 62 7.56 -10.45 5.92
N LEU A 63 7.16 -9.84 7.05
CA LEU A 63 6.96 -8.40 7.18
C LEU A 63 8.11 -7.67 7.91
N ARG A 64 9.13 -8.37 8.40
CA ARG A 64 10.19 -7.78 9.25
C ARG A 64 11.05 -6.73 8.57
N ASN A 65 11.40 -6.96 7.31
CA ASN A 65 12.20 -6.05 6.50
C ASN A 65 11.35 -5.28 5.49
N THR A 66 10.21 -4.80 5.96
CA THR A 66 9.24 -4.09 5.11
C THR A 66 8.95 -2.69 5.63
N SER A 67 8.32 -1.88 4.78
CA SER A 67 7.70 -0.62 5.19
C SER A 67 6.23 -0.59 4.77
N LEU A 68 5.36 -0.22 5.70
CA LEU A 68 3.95 0.03 5.40
C LEU A 68 3.85 1.35 4.60
N VAL A 69 3.30 1.28 3.39
CA VAL A 69 3.23 2.41 2.43
C VAL A 69 1.80 2.83 2.11
N GLY A 70 0.81 2.01 2.48
CA GLY A 70 -0.60 2.30 2.27
C GLY A 70 -1.47 1.34 3.06
N MET A 71 -2.74 1.68 3.22
CA MET A 71 -3.73 0.83 3.90
C MET A 71 -5.11 1.02 3.27
N SER A 72 -5.91 -0.03 3.27
CA SER A 72 -7.30 0.01 2.84
C SER A 72 -8.11 -1.01 3.65
N HIS A 73 -9.12 -0.55 4.39
CA HIS A 73 -10.09 -1.41 5.08
C HIS A 73 -9.45 -2.46 6.02
N GLY A 74 -8.40 -2.09 6.75
CA GLY A 74 -7.64 -3.00 7.64
C GLY A 74 -6.53 -3.81 6.94
N TRP A 75 -6.46 -3.79 5.61
CA TRP A 75 -5.36 -4.40 4.87
C TRP A 75 -4.25 -3.38 4.62
N GLY A 76 -3.03 -3.72 5.05
CA GLY A 76 -1.83 -2.94 4.81
C GLY A 76 -1.13 -3.33 3.50
N VAL A 77 -0.55 -2.34 2.83
CA VAL A 77 0.33 -2.50 1.67
C VAL A 77 1.76 -2.27 2.12
N PHE A 78 2.60 -3.28 1.96
CA PHE A 78 3.98 -3.31 2.44
C PHE A 78 4.95 -3.34 1.26
N ASN A 79 5.90 -2.41 1.27
CA ASN A 79 7.06 -2.46 0.39
C ASN A 79 8.12 -3.37 1.03
N VAL A 80 8.53 -4.42 0.32
CA VAL A 80 9.44 -5.46 0.79
C VAL A 80 10.77 -5.31 0.07
N GLU A 81 11.86 -5.27 0.82
CA GLU A 81 13.21 -5.37 0.27
C GLU A 81 13.65 -6.84 0.25
N THR A 82 14.00 -7.37 -0.92
CA THR A 82 14.52 -8.73 -1.03
C THR A 82 15.97 -8.80 -0.57
N GLY A 83 16.41 -9.97 -0.10
CA GLY A 83 17.76 -10.15 0.47
C GLY A 83 18.95 -9.84 -0.45
N ASP A 84 18.71 -9.61 -1.74
CA ASP A 84 19.74 -9.12 -2.68
C ASP A 84 19.83 -7.59 -2.76
N GLY A 85 19.02 -6.86 -1.98
CA GLY A 85 18.97 -5.39 -1.91
C GLY A 85 18.54 -4.71 -3.21
N ARG A 86 18.16 -5.49 -4.22
CA ARG A 86 17.94 -5.02 -5.59
C ARG A 86 16.51 -5.13 -6.03
N HIS A 87 15.73 -6.04 -5.46
CA HIS A 87 14.34 -6.20 -5.83
C HIS A 87 13.41 -5.69 -4.73
N LYS A 88 12.33 -5.06 -5.18
CA LYS A 88 11.23 -4.64 -4.33
C LYS A 88 9.99 -5.41 -4.71
N ALA A 89 9.38 -6.04 -3.70
CA ALA A 89 8.08 -6.68 -3.84
C ALA A 89 7.02 -5.89 -3.07
N VAL A 90 5.77 -6.02 -3.48
CA VAL A 90 4.63 -5.43 -2.77
C VAL A 90 3.84 -6.54 -2.14
N TYR A 91 3.70 -6.54 -0.81
CA TYR A 91 2.84 -7.48 -0.10
C TYR A 91 1.59 -6.77 0.39
N VAL A 92 0.47 -7.48 0.40
CA VAL A 92 -0.78 -7.02 0.99
C VAL A 92 -1.13 -7.95 2.14
N SER A 93 -1.37 -7.40 3.34
CA SER A 93 -1.63 -8.21 4.53
C SER A 93 -2.71 -7.62 5.42
N ASP A 94 -3.51 -8.47 6.05
CA ASP A 94 -4.51 -8.09 7.06
C ASP A 94 -3.91 -7.91 8.46
N PHE A 95 -2.58 -7.87 8.59
CA PHE A 95 -1.89 -7.66 9.87
C PHE A 95 -2.38 -6.41 10.62
N CYS A 96 -2.71 -5.35 9.88
CA CYS A 96 -3.26 -4.10 10.41
C CYS A 96 -4.79 -4.10 10.56
N ASN A 97 -5.45 -5.25 10.45
CA ASN A 97 -6.88 -5.38 10.66
C ASN A 97 -7.11 -5.60 12.17
N PRO A 98 -7.81 -4.71 12.89
CA PRO A 98 -8.05 -4.88 14.32
C PRO A 98 -8.82 -6.18 14.63
N CYS A 99 -9.68 -6.63 13.71
CA CYS A 99 -10.46 -7.86 13.82
C CYS A 99 -9.79 -9.08 13.17
N GLY A 100 -8.58 -8.94 12.60
CA GLY A 100 -7.86 -10.03 11.94
C GLY A 100 -7.26 -11.05 12.92
N SER A 101 -6.68 -12.14 12.41
CA SER A 101 -6.01 -13.16 13.23
C SER A 101 -4.79 -12.60 13.97
N LYS A 102 -4.68 -12.81 15.30
CA LYS A 102 -3.54 -12.34 16.09
C LYS A 102 -2.23 -13.06 15.79
N THR A 103 -2.29 -14.33 15.39
CA THR A 103 -1.11 -15.20 15.25
C THR A 103 -0.76 -15.53 13.81
N ASN A 104 -1.74 -15.48 12.91
CA ASN A 104 -1.58 -15.89 11.52
C ASN A 104 -2.30 -14.92 10.58
N PRO A 105 -1.77 -13.69 10.41
CA PRO A 105 -2.30 -12.77 9.43
C PRO A 105 -2.09 -13.30 8.01
N LYS A 106 -3.02 -13.02 7.13
CA LYS A 106 -2.94 -13.34 5.71
C LYS A 106 -1.90 -12.43 5.05
N ILE A 107 -1.09 -12.99 4.15
CA ILE A 107 -0.11 -12.26 3.36
C ILE A 107 -0.28 -12.66 1.90
N ILE A 108 -0.48 -11.67 1.04
CA ILE A 108 -0.68 -11.83 -0.41
C ILE A 108 0.48 -11.13 -1.11
N PRO A 109 1.44 -11.88 -1.67
CA PRO A 109 2.51 -11.28 -2.43
C PRO A 109 2.03 -10.85 -3.82
N LEU A 110 2.27 -9.58 -4.15
CA LEU A 110 2.05 -9.00 -5.47
C LEU A 110 3.40 -8.90 -6.17
N HIS A 111 3.83 -10.01 -6.76
CA HIS A 111 5.09 -10.03 -7.50
C HIS A 111 4.93 -9.31 -8.85
N PRO A 112 5.91 -8.51 -9.27
CA PRO A 112 6.01 -8.12 -10.66
C PRO A 112 6.35 -9.38 -11.48
N MET A 113 5.35 -10.06 -12.06
CA MET A 113 5.63 -11.18 -12.96
C MET A 113 6.35 -10.65 -14.20
N HIS A 114 7.62 -11.02 -14.37
CA HIS A 114 8.40 -10.77 -15.57
C HIS A 114 8.75 -12.09 -16.26
N PRO A 115 8.87 -12.10 -17.60
CA PRO A 115 9.54 -13.18 -18.30
C PRO A 115 10.99 -13.27 -17.79
N ILE A 116 11.49 -14.49 -17.63
CA ILE A 116 12.86 -14.79 -17.21
C ILE A 116 13.85 -13.94 -18.02
N GLY A 117 14.71 -13.15 -17.34
CA GLY A 117 15.94 -12.61 -17.93
C GLY A 117 16.08 -11.10 -18.13
N LYS A 118 15.18 -10.23 -17.63
CA LYS A 118 15.42 -8.78 -17.60
C LYS A 118 15.06 -8.15 -16.24
N PRO A 119 15.94 -7.33 -15.63
CA PRO A 119 15.59 -6.58 -14.43
C PRO A 119 14.56 -5.49 -14.79
N ASN A 120 13.50 -5.35 -13.99
CA ASN A 120 12.51 -4.29 -14.12
C ASN A 120 13.01 -3.04 -13.38
N ILE A 121 12.83 -1.86 -13.99
CA ILE A 121 13.06 -0.53 -13.40
C ILE A 121 12.34 -0.33 -12.05
N THR A 122 11.20 -1.00 -11.81
CA THR A 122 10.49 -0.99 -10.51
C THR A 122 11.30 -1.62 -9.36
N GLN A 123 12.28 -2.47 -9.66
CA GLN A 123 13.11 -3.15 -8.66
C GLN A 123 13.98 -2.14 -7.87
N LEU A 124 14.34 -1.01 -8.49
CA LEU A 124 15.27 -0.03 -7.92
C LEU A 124 14.60 1.08 -7.09
N ARG A 125 13.31 1.38 -7.29
CA ARG A 125 12.73 2.66 -6.82
C ARG A 125 11.96 2.56 -5.51
N LEU A 126 12.07 3.58 -4.67
CA LEU A 126 11.47 3.61 -3.33
C LEU A 126 9.97 3.88 -3.47
N ILE A 127 9.12 2.93 -3.06
CA ILE A 127 7.67 3.17 -2.96
C ILE A 127 7.42 4.16 -1.82
N THR A 128 6.78 5.28 -2.12
CA THR A 128 6.52 6.36 -1.15
C THR A 128 5.09 6.33 -0.62
N ASN A 129 4.17 5.71 -1.36
CA ASN A 129 2.77 5.53 -0.97
C ASN A 129 2.08 4.51 -1.88
N ALA A 130 1.00 3.89 -1.40
CA ALA A 130 0.12 3.08 -2.22
C ALA A 130 -1.37 3.29 -1.90
N ALA A 131 -2.22 3.06 -2.89
CA ALA A 131 -3.68 3.01 -2.78
C ALA A 131 -4.21 1.71 -3.39
N MET A 132 -5.37 1.26 -2.92
CA MET A 132 -5.97 -0.01 -3.35
C MET A 132 -7.43 0.21 -3.72
N THR A 133 -7.91 -0.45 -4.77
CA THR A 133 -9.30 -0.32 -5.24
C THR A 133 -10.32 -0.76 -4.20
N CYS A 134 -10.05 -1.90 -3.57
CA CYS A 134 -10.89 -2.55 -2.56
C CYS A 134 -10.03 -3.54 -1.77
N SER A 135 -10.49 -3.98 -0.59
CA SER A 135 -9.74 -4.99 0.15
C SER A 135 -9.80 -6.37 -0.50
N PRO A 136 -8.81 -7.24 -0.22
CA PRO A 136 -8.82 -8.63 -0.67
C PRO A 136 -10.04 -9.44 -0.21
N ASP A 137 -10.69 -9.05 0.89
CA ASP A 137 -11.94 -9.68 1.34
C ASP A 137 -13.16 -9.26 0.50
N GLN A 138 -13.09 -8.12 -0.19
CA GLN A 138 -14.17 -7.62 -1.06
C GLN A 138 -14.07 -8.15 -2.49
N SER A 139 -12.86 -8.34 -3.03
CA SER A 139 -12.65 -8.86 -4.38
C SER A 139 -11.29 -9.56 -4.50
N LYS A 140 -11.23 -10.61 -5.32
CA LYS A 140 -9.97 -11.27 -5.70
C LYS A 140 -9.20 -10.53 -6.80
N ASP A 141 -9.85 -9.62 -7.51
CA ASP A 141 -9.30 -8.86 -8.64
C ASP A 141 -8.94 -7.41 -8.24
N PHE A 142 -8.61 -7.18 -6.97
CA PHE A 142 -8.23 -5.85 -6.48
C PHE A 142 -6.94 -5.36 -7.17
N VAL A 143 -6.79 -4.04 -7.28
CA VAL A 143 -5.58 -3.42 -7.83
C VAL A 143 -4.92 -2.55 -6.77
N VAL A 144 -3.60 -2.62 -6.69
CA VAL A 144 -2.77 -1.71 -5.90
C VAL A 144 -2.04 -0.77 -6.84
N ALA A 145 -2.25 0.53 -6.68
CA ALA A 145 -1.43 1.57 -7.27
C ALA A 145 -0.34 1.97 -6.27
N ALA A 146 0.93 1.87 -6.65
CA ALA A 146 2.06 2.28 -5.85
C ALA A 146 2.73 3.50 -6.49
N ASN A 147 2.82 4.59 -5.75
CA ASN A 147 3.61 5.75 -6.14
C ASN A 147 5.08 5.52 -5.77
N CYS A 148 5.97 5.67 -6.75
CA CYS A 148 7.41 5.52 -6.58
C CYS A 148 8.09 6.89 -6.47
N LEU A 149 9.25 6.95 -5.85
CA LEU A 149 10.08 8.16 -5.83
C LEU A 149 10.44 8.55 -7.27
N GLY A 150 10.10 9.78 -7.64
CA GLY A 150 10.17 10.29 -9.01
C GLY A 150 8.77 10.43 -9.61
N LEU A 151 8.72 10.38 -10.95
CA LEU A 151 7.53 10.71 -11.72
C LEU A 151 6.71 9.47 -12.11
N GLU A 152 6.75 8.36 -11.36
CA GLU A 152 6.22 7.05 -11.79
C GLU A 152 5.22 6.44 -10.81
N ILE A 153 4.07 5.99 -11.33
CA ILE A 153 3.09 5.17 -10.62
C ILE A 153 3.06 3.78 -11.24
N HIS A 154 3.03 2.73 -10.42
CA HIS A 154 2.93 1.34 -10.85
C HIS A 154 1.65 0.68 -10.34
N PHE A 155 1.11 -0.25 -11.11
CA PHE A 155 -0.09 -1.00 -10.76
C PHE A 155 0.18 -2.49 -10.62
N PHE A 156 -0.36 -3.09 -9.56
CA PHE A 156 -0.17 -4.50 -9.20
C PHE A 156 -1.52 -5.19 -9.01
N ARG A 157 -1.61 -6.45 -9.45
CA ARG A 157 -2.79 -7.33 -9.26
C ARG A 157 -2.36 -8.65 -8.60
N PRO A 158 -3.26 -9.30 -7.84
CA PRO A 158 -3.08 -10.68 -7.41
C PRO A 158 -2.87 -11.61 -8.62
N CYS A 159 -2.00 -12.60 -8.50
CA CYS A 159 -1.74 -13.54 -9.60
C CYS A 159 -3.02 -14.31 -9.99
N GLY A 160 -3.60 -13.97 -11.14
CA GLY A 160 -4.77 -14.62 -11.69
C GLY A 160 -5.17 -14.04 -13.05
N LYS A 161 -4.96 -14.83 -14.11
CA LYS A 161 -5.54 -14.74 -15.47
C LYS A 161 -4.85 -13.93 -16.57
N THR A 162 -4.05 -12.89 -16.32
CA THR A 162 -3.41 -12.13 -17.42
C THR A 162 -1.89 -12.32 -17.44
N LYS A 163 -1.36 -12.85 -18.55
CA LYS A 163 0.08 -13.05 -18.80
C LYS A 163 0.89 -11.75 -18.94
N ASN A 164 0.23 -10.60 -18.95
CA ASN A 164 0.80 -9.28 -19.13
C ASN A 164 0.39 -8.40 -17.94
N TYR A 165 1.16 -7.35 -17.69
CA TYR A 165 0.93 -6.30 -16.68
C TYR A 165 1.56 -6.53 -15.30
N SER A 166 2.87 -6.33 -15.28
CA SER A 166 3.66 -6.02 -14.10
C SER A 166 4.06 -4.54 -14.15
N GLY A 167 3.14 -3.67 -13.70
CA GLY A 167 3.39 -2.24 -13.51
C GLY A 167 3.50 -1.43 -14.81
N LEU A 168 2.42 -0.77 -15.22
CA LEU A 168 2.52 0.32 -16.18
C LEU A 168 3.00 1.58 -15.44
N GLY A 169 4.25 1.97 -15.70
CA GLY A 169 4.83 3.21 -15.21
C GLY A 169 4.38 4.39 -16.06
N PHE A 170 3.63 5.32 -15.49
CA PHE A 170 3.36 6.60 -16.15
C PHE A 170 4.38 7.62 -15.69
N LYS A 171 5.18 8.17 -16.61
CA LYS A 171 6.01 9.32 -16.30
C LYS A 171 5.15 10.57 -16.29
N THR A 172 4.88 11.15 -15.13
CA THR A 172 4.19 12.45 -15.05
C THR A 172 5.08 13.50 -15.71
N GLU A 173 4.53 14.34 -16.59
CA GLU A 173 5.31 15.30 -17.40
C GLU A 173 5.95 16.43 -16.58
N SER A 174 5.70 16.50 -15.27
CA SER A 174 6.22 17.56 -14.41
C SER A 174 6.55 17.11 -12.99
N HIS A 175 7.64 17.68 -12.46
CA HIS A 175 8.03 17.69 -11.05
C HIS A 175 6.94 18.15 -10.08
N TYR A 176 5.85 18.73 -10.59
CA TYR A 176 4.66 19.03 -9.81
C TYR A 176 4.08 17.82 -9.07
N PHE A 177 4.37 16.59 -9.49
CA PHE A 177 3.89 15.39 -8.80
C PHE A 177 4.94 14.75 -7.88
N ASP A 178 6.14 15.33 -7.79
CA ASP A 178 7.15 14.85 -6.85
C ASP A 178 6.58 14.90 -5.43
N GLN A 179 6.71 13.80 -4.67
CA GLN A 179 6.15 13.62 -3.32
C GLN A 179 4.61 13.51 -3.22
N SER A 180 3.89 13.54 -4.34
CA SER A 180 2.44 13.41 -4.32
C SER A 180 1.99 12.03 -3.83
N LYS A 181 0.72 11.92 -3.39
CA LYS A 181 0.16 10.67 -2.88
C LYS A 181 -0.90 10.17 -3.84
N VAL A 182 -0.89 8.86 -4.08
CA VAL A 182 -1.93 8.22 -4.89
C VAL A 182 -3.12 7.88 -4.01
N MET A 183 -4.31 8.12 -4.51
CA MET A 183 -5.58 7.84 -3.84
C MET A 183 -6.50 7.12 -4.82
N TYR A 184 -7.50 6.39 -4.31
CA TYR A 184 -8.51 5.75 -5.14
C TYR A 184 -9.90 6.33 -4.86
N SER A 185 -10.62 6.72 -5.91
CA SER A 185 -12.03 7.10 -5.85
C SER A 185 -12.88 5.90 -6.26
N LYS A 186 -13.66 5.38 -5.31
CA LYS A 186 -14.66 4.35 -5.59
C LYS A 186 -15.78 4.87 -6.49
N LYS A 187 -16.12 6.16 -6.37
CA LYS A 187 -17.17 6.83 -7.17
C LYS A 187 -16.78 6.86 -8.64
N ASP A 188 -15.55 7.27 -8.92
CA ASP A 188 -15.07 7.49 -10.30
C ASP A 188 -14.33 6.28 -10.87
N GLN A 189 -14.11 5.24 -10.04
CA GLN A 189 -13.33 4.05 -10.35
C GLN A 189 -11.92 4.37 -10.90
N LYS A 190 -11.30 5.39 -10.30
CA LYS A 190 -10.04 5.97 -10.75
C LYS A 190 -9.05 6.14 -9.61
N PHE A 191 -7.79 5.97 -9.94
CA PHE A 191 -6.69 6.44 -9.12
C PHE A 191 -6.41 7.90 -9.43
N TYR A 192 -6.07 8.66 -8.41
CA TYR A 192 -5.79 10.08 -8.49
C TYR A 192 -4.49 10.42 -7.79
N THR A 193 -3.76 11.40 -8.32
CA THR A 193 -2.64 12.02 -7.61
C THR A 193 -2.74 13.54 -7.78
N PRO A 194 -2.89 14.31 -6.68
CA PRO A 194 -2.87 15.76 -6.76
C PRO A 194 -1.42 16.23 -6.90
N SER A 195 -1.18 17.30 -7.64
CA SER A 195 0.13 17.94 -7.66
C SER A 195 0.47 18.55 -6.30
N VAL A 196 1.76 18.77 -6.06
CA VAL A 196 2.24 19.75 -5.09
C VAL A 196 1.52 21.08 -5.35
N GLY A 197 0.94 21.67 -4.30
CA GLY A 197 0.11 22.87 -4.39
C GLY A 197 -1.35 22.65 -4.83
N GLY A 198 -1.72 21.46 -5.33
CA GLY A 198 -3.11 21.09 -5.61
C GLY A 198 -3.74 21.67 -6.88
N HIS A 199 -2.93 22.24 -7.79
CA HIS A 199 -3.42 22.87 -9.02
C HIS A 199 -3.73 21.88 -10.16
N LEU A 200 -3.11 20.70 -10.14
CA LEU A 200 -3.30 19.66 -11.15
C LEU A 200 -3.73 18.36 -10.48
N LEU A 201 -4.53 17.57 -11.18
CA LEU A 201 -4.92 16.23 -10.75
C LEU A 201 -4.67 15.25 -11.90
N GLY A 202 -3.68 14.37 -11.72
CA GLY A 202 -3.49 13.22 -12.60
C GLY A 202 -4.46 12.10 -12.24
N PHE A 203 -4.95 11.37 -13.23
CA PHE A 203 -5.82 10.22 -12.99
C PHE A 203 -5.57 9.03 -13.91
N TRP A 204 -5.91 7.84 -13.40
CA TRP A 204 -5.78 6.55 -14.08
C TRP A 204 -7.00 5.68 -13.82
N ASP A 205 -7.55 5.06 -14.86
CA ASP A 205 -8.64 4.09 -14.71
C ASP A 205 -8.16 2.84 -13.96
N SER A 206 -9.01 2.29 -13.06
CA SER A 206 -8.66 1.04 -12.35
C SER A 206 -8.71 -0.21 -13.24
N CYS A 207 -9.34 -0.11 -14.40
CA CYS A 207 -9.46 -1.16 -15.41
C CYS A 207 -8.42 -0.90 -16.52
N PHE A 208 -7.16 -1.24 -16.26
CA PHE A 208 -6.01 -1.07 -17.16
C PHE A 208 -6.06 -1.81 -18.51
N GLU A 209 -7.23 -2.31 -18.93
CA GLU A 209 -7.41 -3.03 -20.20
C GLU A 209 -7.59 -2.05 -21.39
N ASP A 210 -8.11 -0.85 -21.13
CA ASP A 210 -8.21 0.25 -22.10
C ASP A 210 -7.48 1.49 -21.55
N LEU A 211 -6.19 1.63 -21.90
CA LEU A 211 -5.30 2.62 -21.30
C LEU A 211 -5.57 4.04 -21.83
N SER A 212 -6.47 4.75 -21.17
CA SER A 212 -6.54 6.20 -21.23
C SER A 212 -5.87 6.80 -19.98
N CYS A 213 -4.87 7.66 -20.17
CA CYS A 213 -4.31 8.52 -19.12
C CYS A 213 -4.73 9.94 -19.44
N GLY A 214 -5.19 10.68 -18.43
CA GLY A 214 -5.62 12.07 -18.60
C GLY A 214 -5.16 12.95 -17.45
N PHE A 215 -5.08 14.24 -17.73
CA PHE A 215 -4.82 15.29 -16.74
C PHE A 215 -6.05 16.18 -16.64
N ALA A 216 -6.46 16.51 -15.42
CA ALA A 216 -7.47 17.52 -15.17
C ALA A 216 -6.82 18.72 -14.47
N THR A 217 -7.10 19.92 -14.98
CA THR A 217 -6.71 21.18 -14.34
C THR A 217 -7.83 21.64 -13.43
N PHE A 218 -7.50 22.00 -12.19
CA PHE A 218 -8.42 22.70 -11.30
C PHE A 218 -8.11 24.19 -11.40
N LEU A 219 -9.13 25.00 -11.72
CA LEU A 219 -9.04 26.48 -11.76
C LEU A 219 -8.81 27.05 -10.37
#